data_AF-A0A3M7HW50-F1
#
_entry.id   AF-A0A3M7HW50-F1
#
_cell.length_a   1.000
_cell.length_b   1.000
_cell.length_c   1.000
_cell.angle_alpha   90.00
_cell.angle_beta   90.00
_cell.angle_gamma   90.00
#
_symmetry.space_group_name_H-M   'P 1'
#
loop_
_entity.id
_entity.type
_entity.pdbx_description
1 polymer ?
#
loop_
_entity_poly.entity_id
_entity_poly.type
_entity_poly.pdbx_seq_one_letter_code
_entity_poly.pdbx_strand_id
1 'polypeptide(L)' 'MPKARAGVLIECDPSIKAIIMKIDREQQHRIVMEEIDDEHVLIQNDKHDELKELLKNVS' A
#
# COMPACT_ATOMS: atom_id res chain seq x y z
N MET A 1 20.03 -16.09 6.32
CA MET A 1 18.90 -16.98 5.96
C MET A 1 17.84 -16.12 5.27
N PRO A 2 17.31 -16.54 4.11
CA PRO A 2 16.23 -15.82 3.44
C PRO A 2 14.98 -15.78 4.33
N LYS A 3 14.24 -14.67 4.28
CA LYS A 3 12.98 -14.46 5.00
C LYS A 3 11.87 -14.17 3.99
N ALA A 4 10.67 -14.69 4.24
CA ALA A 4 9.47 -14.39 3.47
C ALA A 4 8.43 -13.75 4.38
N ARG A 5 7.66 -12.79 3.85
CA ARG A 5 6.54 -12.14 4.52
C ARG A 5 5.31 -12.25 3.63
N ALA A 6 4.19 -12.65 4.21
CA ALA A 6 2.90 -12.65 3.51
C ALA A 6 2.31 -11.24 3.51
N GLY A 7 1.74 -10.84 2.39
CA GLY A 7 1.15 -9.52 2.16
C GLY A 7 0.52 -9.48 0.77
N VAL A 8 -0.11 -8.35 0.43
CA VAL A 8 -0.61 -8.10 -0.92
C VAL A 8 0.36 -7.19 -1.64
N LEU A 9 0.90 -7.66 -2.76
CA LEU A 9 1.73 -6.87 -3.67
C LEU A 9 0.82 -6.03 -4.56
N ILE A 10 1.03 -4.72 -4.56
CA ILE A 10 0.34 -3.78 -5.43
C ILE A 10 1.35 -3.21 -6.41
N GLU A 11 1.03 -3.32 -7.69
CA GLU A 11 1.68 -2.61 -8.80
C GLU A 11 0.82 -1.41 -9.18
N CYS A 12 1.41 -0.22 -9.23
CA CYS A 12 0.71 1.03 -9.54
C CYS A 12 1.70 2.08 -10.06
N ASP A 13 1.19 3.11 -10.75
CA ASP A 13 2.04 4.22 -11.17
C ASP A 13 2.54 5.07 -9.97
N PRO A 14 3.64 5.83 -10.13
CA PRO A 14 4.21 6.63 -9.03
C PRO A 14 3.23 7.64 -8.41
N SER A 15 2.23 8.11 -9.17
CA SER A 15 1.25 9.07 -8.66
C SER A 15 0.25 8.40 -7.73
N ILE A 16 -0.23 7.21 -8.07
CA ILE A 16 -1.05 6.38 -7.20
C ILE A 16 -0.27 5.92 -5.96
N LYS A 17 0.99 5.51 -6.12
CA LYS A 17 1.86 5.18 -4.98
C LYS A 17 1.97 6.35 -3.99
N ALA A 18 2.16 7.58 -4.47
CA ALA A 18 2.20 8.77 -3.62
C ALA A 18 0.90 8.99 -2.84
N ILE A 19 -0.26 8.71 -3.46
CA ILE A 19 -1.56 8.75 -2.79
C ILE A 19 -1.66 7.64 -1.72
N ILE A 20 -1.25 6.41 -2.04
CA ILE A 20 -1.23 5.29 -1.07
C ILE A 20 -0.36 5.65 0.14
N MET A 21 0.83 6.23 -0.05
CA MET A 21 1.69 6.68 1.05
C MET A 21 1.05 7.78 1.90
N LYS A 22 0.27 8.67 1.27
CA LYS A 22 -0.50 9.69 1.99
C LYS A 22 -1.59 9.06 2.85
N ILE A 23 -2.36 8.13 2.28
CA ILE A 23 -3.41 7.39 3.00
C ILE A 23 -2.80 6.60 4.17
N ASP A 24 -1.66 5.93 3.95
CA ASP A 24 -0.98 5.17 5.00
C ASP A 24 -0.54 6.07 6.17
N ARG A 25 -0.01 7.27 5.90
CA ARG A 25 0.29 8.28 6.93
C ARG A 25 -0.96 8.70 7.72
N GLU A 26 -2.07 8.94 7.03
CA GLU A 26 -3.35 9.29 7.66
C GLU A 26 -3.90 8.14 8.52
N GLN A 27 -3.59 6.90 8.16
CA GLN A 27 -3.96 5.67 8.89
C GLN A 27 -2.90 5.21 9.91
N GLN A 28 -1.99 6.11 10.31
CA GLN A 28 -0.95 5.84 11.31
C GLN A 28 0.00 4.67 10.92
N HIS A 29 0.36 4.56 9.65
CA HIS A 29 1.28 3.55 9.11
C HIS A 29 0.82 2.11 9.35
N ARG A 30 -0.48 1.86 9.17
CA ARG A 30 -1.10 0.55 9.37
C ARG A 30 -1.39 -0.21 8.08
N ILE A 31 -1.16 0.37 6.90
CA ILE A 31 -1.51 -0.27 5.62
C ILE A 31 -0.25 -0.81 4.95
N VAL A 32 0.77 0.02 4.79
CA VAL A 32 1.99 -0.32 4.05
C VAL A 32 2.94 -1.09 4.94
N MET A 33 3.38 -2.25 4.46
CA MET A 33 4.40 -3.07 5.12
C MET A 33 5.79 -2.72 4.62
N GLU A 34 5.93 -2.49 3.31
CA GLU A 34 7.22 -2.25 2.67
C GLU A 34 7.04 -1.51 1.33
N GLU A 35 7.91 -0.54 1.05
CA GLU A 35 8.07 0.04 -0.27
C GLU A 35 9.14 -0.77 -1.01
N ILE A 36 8.80 -1.36 -2.15
CA ILE A 36 9.71 -2.25 -2.88
C ILE A 36 10.51 -1.45 -3.91
N ASP A 37 9.81 -0.70 -4.76
CA ASP A 37 10.39 0.18 -5.77
C ASP A 37 9.39 1.30 -6.12
N ASP A 38 9.62 2.04 -7.21
CA ASP A 38 8.79 3.19 -7.61
C ASP A 38 7.36 2.82 -8.02
N GLU A 39 7.13 1.57 -8.45
CA GLU A 39 5.85 1.08 -8.95
C GLU A 39 5.22 0.01 -8.05
N HIS A 40 5.97 -0.52 -7.08
CA HIS A 40 5.53 -1.61 -6.22
C HIS A 40 5.53 -1.26 -4.74
N VAL A 41 4.43 -1.63 -4.08
CA VAL A 41 4.27 -1.54 -2.62
C VAL A 41 3.67 -2.83 -2.07
N LEU A 42 4.20 -3.29 -0.93
CA LEU A 42 3.64 -4.40 -0.17
C LEU A 42 2.74 -3.87 0.95
N ILE A 43 1.50 -4.33 1.02
CA ILE A 43 0.54 -3.94 2.06
C ILE A 43 0.08 -5.13 2.91
N GLN A 44 -0.56 -4.83 4.04
CA GLN A 44 -1.20 -5.82 4.89
C GLN A 44 -2.35 -6.55 4.17
N ASN A 45 -2.47 -7.86 4.42
CA ASN A 45 -3.45 -8.73 3.76
C ASN A 45 -4.90 -8.31 3.97
N ASP A 46 -5.23 -7.80 5.16
CA ASP A 46 -6.58 -7.37 5.56
C ASP A 46 -6.90 -5.92 5.16
N LYS A 47 -5.96 -5.22 4.53
CA LYS A 47 -6.08 -3.79 4.18
C LYS A 47 -6.36 -3.52 2.70
N HIS A 48 -6.38 -4.55 1.87
CA HIS A 48 -6.59 -4.40 0.43
C HIS A 48 -7.94 -3.74 0.09
N ASP A 49 -9.04 -4.24 0.66
CA ASP A 49 -10.38 -3.73 0.33
C ASP A 49 -10.60 -2.33 0.90
N GLU A 50 -10.12 -2.07 2.13
CA GLU A 50 -10.14 -0.74 2.76
C GLU A 50 -9.35 0.28 1.92
N LEU A 51 -8.13 -0.07 1.48
CA LEU A 51 -7.31 0.80 0.63
C LEU A 51 -8.02 1.11 -0.70
N LYS A 52 -8.70 0.12 -1.30
CA LYS A 52 -9.45 0.30 -2.54
C LYS A 52 -10.64 1.25 -2.37
N GLU A 53 -11.31 1.24 -1.22
CA GLU A 53 -12.37 2.20 -0.91
C GLU A 53 -11.82 3.61 -0.67
N LEU A 54 -10.73 3.73 0.08
CA LEU A 54 -10.08 5.01 0.34
C LEU A 54 -9.60 5.68 -0.95
N LEU A 55 -9.00 4.93 -1.88
CA LEU A 55 -8.56 5.44 -3.18
C LEU A 55 -9.72 6.01 -4.02
N LYS A 56 -10.90 5.38 -3.99
CA LYS A 56 -12.09 5.89 -4.70
C LYS A 56 -12.59 7.22 -4.15
N ASN A 57 -12.44 7.44 -2.85
CA ASN A 57 -12.90 8.66 -2.17
C ASN A 57 -11.93 9.83 -2.30
N VAL A 58 -10.70 9.59 -2.78
CA VAL A 58 -9.69 10.62 -3.08
C VAL A 58 -9.80 11.13 -4.53
N SER A 59 -10.56 10.42 -5.38
CA SER A 59 -10.75 10.73 -6.81
C SER A 59 -11.90 11.70 -7.07
#